data_AF-A0A7W6FNT2-F1
#
_entry.id   AF-A0A7W6FNT2-F1
#
_cell.length_a   1.000
_cell.length_b   1.000
_cell.length_c   1.000
_cell.angle_alpha   90.00
_cell.angle_beta   90.00
_cell.angle_gamma   90.00
#
_symmetry.space_group_name_H-M   'P 1'
#
loop_
_entity.id
_entity.type
_entity.pdbx_description
1 polymer ?
#
loop_
_entity_poly.entity_id
_entity_poly.type
_entity_poly.pdbx_seq_one_letter_code
_entity_poly.pdbx_strand_id
1 'polypeptide(L)'
;MEDFLLPVIIVGMLFIGLPWIVLHHLTKWRAASSLTRDDEMMLDALHDTARRLEERLITVERIIAADYPDFKGPDFTPRRAPSPLDAGPDADPNTYRRSN
;
A
#
# COMPACT_ATOMS: atom_id res chain seq x y z
N MET A 1 47.87 -38.75 -3.96
CA MET A 1 47.10 -38.35 -5.18
C MET A 1 45.83 -37.59 -4.83
N GLU A 2 45.27 -37.82 -3.64
CA GLU A 2 44.05 -37.19 -3.12
C GLU A 2 44.25 -35.69 -2.79
N ASP A 3 45.47 -35.32 -2.38
CA ASP A 3 45.85 -33.95 -1.98
C ASP A 3 45.74 -32.92 -3.12
N PHE A 4 45.79 -33.36 -4.38
CA PHE A 4 45.61 -32.50 -5.56
C PHE A 4 44.18 -32.50 -6.08
N LEU A 5 43.43 -33.59 -5.90
CA LEU A 5 42.05 -33.72 -6.38
C LEU A 5 41.08 -32.88 -5.54
N LEU A 6 41.27 -32.89 -4.21
CA LEU A 6 40.40 -32.20 -3.26
C LEU A 6 40.33 -30.67 -3.49
N PRO A 7 41.45 -29.93 -3.63
CA PRO A 7 41.38 -28.50 -3.89
C PRO A 7 40.80 -28.17 -5.27
N VAL A 8 41.06 -28.99 -6.30
CA VAL A 8 40.51 -28.77 -7.65
C VAL A 8 38.98 -28.89 -7.65
N ILE A 9 38.43 -29.86 -6.93
CA ILE A 9 36.98 -30.04 -6.81
C ILE A 9 36.36 -28.89 -6.02
N ILE A 10 36.99 -28.45 -4.92
CA ILE A 10 36.48 -27.35 -4.08
C ILE A 10 36.49 -26.03 -4.87
N VAL A 11 37.57 -25.72 -5.57
CA VAL A 11 37.66 -24.52 -6.40
C VAL A 11 36.66 -24.58 -7.53
N GLY A 12 36.53 -25.72 -8.22
CA GLY A 12 35.50 -25.91 -9.24
C GLY A 12 34.09 -25.68 -8.69
N MET A 13 33.73 -26.33 -7.59
CA MET A 13 32.42 -26.19 -6.97
C MET A 13 32.15 -24.77 -6.45
N LEU A 14 33.16 -24.06 -5.95
CA LEU A 14 32.98 -22.68 -5.48
C LEU A 14 32.81 -21.73 -6.66
N PHE A 15 33.64 -21.83 -7.69
CA PHE A 15 33.57 -20.96 -8.87
C PHE A 15 32.41 -21.30 -9.80
N ILE A 16 31.86 -22.50 -9.75
CA ILE A 16 30.66 -22.87 -10.50
C ILE A 16 29.41 -22.64 -9.64
N GLY A 17 29.45 -23.04 -8.37
CA GLY A 17 28.34 -22.93 -7.43
C GLY A 17 27.98 -21.49 -7.06
N LEU A 18 28.97 -20.62 -6.87
CA LEU A 18 28.73 -19.24 -6.47
C LEU A 18 28.08 -18.42 -7.61
N PRO A 19 28.60 -18.44 -8.86
CA PRO A 19 27.88 -17.88 -10.01
C PRO A 19 26.58 -18.62 -10.32
N TRP A 20 26.47 -19.93 -10.06
CA TRP A 20 25.22 -20.67 -10.24
C TRP A 20 24.11 -20.19 -9.31
N ILE A 21 24.40 -19.95 -8.03
CA ILE A 21 23.43 -19.38 -7.08
C ILE A 21 23.00 -17.99 -7.57
N VAL A 22 23.97 -17.14 -7.95
CA VAL A 22 23.68 -15.80 -8.49
C VAL A 22 22.81 -15.89 -9.75
N LEU A 23 23.18 -16.74 -10.72
CA LEU A 23 22.44 -16.93 -11.97
C LEU A 23 21.06 -17.55 -11.75
N HIS A 24 20.92 -18.47 -10.80
CA HIS A 24 19.64 -19.08 -10.43
C HIS A 24 18.67 -18.03 -9.87
N HIS A 25 19.15 -17.18 -8.97
CA HIS A 25 18.35 -16.09 -8.43
C HIS A 25 18.08 -14.99 -9.46
N LEU A 26 19.04 -14.69 -10.34
CA LEU A 26 18.84 -13.75 -11.45
C LEU A 26 17.82 -14.27 -12.46
N THR A 27 17.80 -15.57 -12.78
CA THR A 27 16.83 -16.17 -13.70
C THR A 27 15.42 -16.12 -13.10
N LYS A 28 15.29 -16.39 -11.79
CA LYS A 28 14.03 -16.21 -11.06
C LYS A 28 13.59 -14.74 -11.04
N TRP A 29 14.51 -13.81 -10.82
CA TRP A 29 14.19 -12.38 -10.81
C TRP A 29 13.85 -11.84 -12.20
N ARG A 30 14.54 -12.31 -13.25
CA ARG A 30 14.21 -11.95 -14.64
C ARG A 30 12.88 -12.55 -15.08
N ALA A 31 12.55 -13.78 -14.69
CA ALA A 31 11.21 -14.34 -14.88
C ALA A 31 10.14 -13.53 -14.13
N ALA A 32 10.44 -13.06 -12.91
CA ALA A 32 9.57 -12.17 -12.16
C ALA A 32 9.56 -10.71 -12.68
N SER A 33 10.45 -10.31 -13.59
CA SER A 33 10.47 -8.93 -14.14
C SER A 33 9.56 -8.74 -15.36
N SER A 34 9.13 -9.83 -16.01
CA SER A 34 7.98 -9.80 -16.91
C SER A 34 6.68 -9.42 -16.17
N LEU A 35 6.72 -9.46 -14.84
CA LEU A 35 5.60 -9.08 -13.99
C LEU A 35 5.37 -7.57 -13.96
N THR A 36 6.30 -6.67 -14.32
CA THR A 36 5.99 -5.22 -14.29
C THR A 36 4.76 -4.86 -15.14
N ARG A 37 4.58 -5.49 -16.31
CA ARG A 37 3.39 -5.29 -17.15
C ARG A 37 2.15 -5.98 -16.57
N ASP A 38 2.33 -7.14 -15.95
CA ASP A 38 1.25 -7.84 -15.24
C ASP A 38 0.85 -7.08 -13.96
N ASP A 39 1.78 -6.38 -13.32
CA ASP A 39 1.61 -5.52 -12.15
C ASP A 39 0.82 -4.28 -12.54
N GLU A 40 1.16 -3.64 -13.67
CA GLU A 40 0.36 -2.55 -14.25
C GLU A 40 -1.09 -3.02 -14.54
N MET A 41 -1.26 -4.21 -15.11
CA MET A 41 -2.57 -4.80 -15.36
C MET A 41 -3.32 -5.14 -14.06
N MET A 42 -2.62 -5.63 -13.04
CA MET A 42 -3.21 -5.95 -11.73
C MET A 42 -3.62 -4.67 -10.99
N LEU A 43 -2.82 -3.61 -11.08
CA LEU A 43 -3.15 -2.29 -10.55
C LEU A 43 -4.37 -1.70 -11.25
N ASP A 44 -4.47 -1.84 -12.58
CA ASP A 44 -5.65 -1.41 -13.33
C ASP A 44 -6.91 -2.18 -12.93
N ALA A 45 -6.80 -3.50 -12.72
CA ALA A 45 -7.88 -4.33 -12.22
C ALA A 45 -8.31 -3.94 -10.78
N LEU A 46 -7.34 -3.66 -9.90
CA LEU A 46 -7.61 -3.15 -8.56
C LEU A 46 -8.27 -1.76 -8.59
N HIS A 47 -7.88 -0.92 -9.53
CA HIS A 47 -8.50 0.38 -9.73
C HIS A 47 -9.96 0.25 -10.20
N ASP A 48 -10.26 -0.59 -11.18
CA ASP A 48 -11.65 -0.80 -11.63
C ASP A 48 -12.53 -1.41 -10.52
N THR A 49 -11.98 -2.35 -9.73
CA THR A 49 -12.72 -2.91 -8.58
C THR A 49 -12.99 -1.88 -7.48
N ALA A 50 -12.02 -1.02 -7.16
CA ALA A 50 -12.21 0.07 -6.21
C ALA A 50 -13.29 1.05 -6.68
N ARG A 51 -13.27 1.45 -7.96
CA ARG A 51 -14.27 2.35 -8.56
C ARG A 51 -15.68 1.78 -8.50
N ARG A 52 -15.86 0.49 -8.78
CA ARG A 52 -17.16 -0.19 -8.66
C ARG A 52 -17.66 -0.26 -7.21
N LEU A 53 -16.76 -0.42 -6.24
CA LEU A 53 -17.14 -0.41 -4.82
C LEU A 53 -17.64 0.97 -4.40
N GLU A 54 -16.99 2.03 -4.88
CA GLU A 54 -17.42 3.41 -4.67
C GLU A 54 -18.80 3.69 -5.29
N GLU A 55 -19.04 3.27 -6.53
CA GLU A 55 -20.35 3.38 -7.18
C GLU A 55 -21.47 2.71 -6.37
N ARG A 56 -21.17 1.58 -5.73
CA ARG A 56 -22.12 0.88 -4.85
C ARG A 56 -22.28 1.59 -3.51
N LEU A 57 -21.22 2.19 -2.99
CA LEU A 57 -21.26 2.95 -1.73
C LEU A 57 -22.26 4.11 -1.83
N ILE A 58 -22.34 4.79 -2.97
CA ILE A 58 -23.35 5.84 -3.21
C ILE A 58 -24.78 5.29 -3.08
N THR A 59 -25.01 4.08 -3.57
CA THR A 59 -26.31 3.42 -3.43
C THR A 59 -26.59 3.05 -1.98
N VAL A 60 -25.59 2.56 -1.26
CA VAL A 60 -25.68 2.27 0.18
C VAL A 60 -25.95 3.54 0.99
N GLU A 61 -25.26 4.64 0.70
CA GLU A 61 -25.49 5.95 1.32
C GLU A 61 -26.93 6.41 1.12
N ARG A 62 -27.46 6.24 -0.10
CA ARG A 62 -28.86 6.57 -0.39
C ARG A 62 -29.85 5.72 0.41
N ILE A 63 -29.58 4.43 0.58
CA ILE A 63 -30.42 3.53 1.38
C ILE A 63 -30.34 3.92 2.86
N ILE A 64 -29.13 4.13 3.39
CA ILE A 64 -28.92 4.51 4.79
C ILE A 64 -29.58 5.87 5.09
N ALA A 65 -29.49 6.85 4.18
CA ALA A 65 -30.15 8.14 4.34
C ALA A 65 -31.69 8.04 4.32
N ALA A 66 -32.25 7.05 3.62
CA ALA A 66 -33.68 6.77 3.63
C ALA A 66 -34.11 6.04 4.92
N ASP A 67 -33.30 5.13 5.43
CA ASP A 67 -33.60 4.32 6.63
C ASP A 67 -33.32 5.07 7.95
N TYR A 68 -32.33 5.99 7.96
CA TYR A 68 -31.91 6.76 9.12
C TYR A 68 -31.61 8.22 8.72
N PRO A 69 -32.59 9.14 8.81
CA PRO A 69 -32.45 10.52 8.34
C PRO A 69 -31.45 11.37 9.16
N ASP A 70 -31.03 10.89 10.32
CA ASP A 70 -30.03 11.55 11.19
C ASP A 70 -28.62 10.95 11.04
N PHE A 71 -28.43 10.01 10.10
CA PHE A 71 -27.12 9.44 9.80
C PHE A 71 -26.27 10.47 9.05
N LYS A 72 -25.37 11.13 9.77
CA LYS A 72 -24.25 11.87 9.17
C LYS A 72 -23.21 10.84 8.77
N GLY A 73 -23.00 10.66 7.46
CA GLY A 73 -22.02 9.71 6.91
C GLY A 73 -20.62 9.88 7.50
N PRO A 74 -19.67 8.98 7.21
CA PRO A 74 -18.31 9.09 7.72
C PRO A 74 -17.73 10.45 7.36
N ASP A 75 -17.60 11.31 8.36
CA ASP A 75 -17.09 12.67 8.23
C ASP A 75 -15.59 12.59 7.91
N PHE A 76 -15.27 12.39 6.63
CA PHE A 76 -13.92 12.52 6.10
C PHE A 76 -13.58 14.01 5.95
N THR A 77 -13.85 14.82 6.97
CA THR A 77 -13.18 16.10 7.09
C THR A 77 -11.86 15.82 7.79
N PRO A 78 -10.70 15.96 7.12
CA PRO A 78 -9.41 15.89 7.78
C PRO A 78 -9.39 16.99 8.84
N ARG A 79 -9.61 16.61 10.11
CA ARG A 79 -9.79 17.45 11.31
C ARG A 79 -9.60 18.94 11.01
N ARG A 80 -10.65 19.56 10.47
CA ARG A 80 -10.68 21.01 10.31
C ARG A 80 -10.67 21.57 11.72
N ALA A 81 -9.74 22.47 12.04
CA ALA A 81 -9.82 23.22 13.28
C ALA A 81 -11.23 23.81 13.38
N PRO A 82 -11.89 23.77 14.56
CA PRO A 82 -13.23 24.32 14.71
C PRO A 82 -13.24 25.74 14.15
N SER A 83 -14.12 25.99 13.18
CA SER A 83 -14.20 27.31 12.56
C SER A 83 -14.60 28.31 13.65
N PRO A 84 -14.00 29.51 13.71
CA PRO A 84 -14.40 30.53 14.70
C PRO A 84 -15.89 30.90 14.64
N LEU A 85 -16.56 30.59 13.52
CA LEU A 85 -18.00 30.77 13.32
C LEU A 85 -18.87 29.76 14.06
N ASP A 86 -18.31 28.61 14.47
CA ASP A 86 -18.98 27.57 15.27
C ASP A 86 -18.67 27.71 16.77
N ALA A 87 -17.82 28.68 17.13
CA ALA A 87 -17.47 28.97 18.50
C ALA A 87 -18.65 29.70 19.16
N GLY A 88 -19.28 29.05 20.15
CA GLY A 88 -20.34 29.67 20.95
C GLY A 88 -19.88 31.00 21.56
N PRO A 89 -20.82 31.88 21.97
CA PRO A 89 -20.50 33.19 22.55
C PRO A 89 -19.61 33.14 23.83
N ASP A 90 -19.38 31.95 24.36
CA ASP A 90 -18.55 31.59 25.50
C ASP A 90 -17.16 31.04 25.14
N ALA A 91 -16.80 30.98 23.86
CA ALA A 91 -15.52 30.46 23.42
C ALA A 91 -14.33 31.30 23.95
N ASP A 92 -13.55 30.72 24.86
CA ASP A 92 -12.38 31.37 25.46
C ASP A 92 -11.31 31.67 24.39
N PRO A 93 -11.00 32.95 24.13
CA PRO A 93 -10.00 33.35 23.13
C PRO A 93 -8.58 32.88 23.47
N ASN A 94 -8.31 32.42 24.69
CA ASN A 94 -6.99 31.94 25.10
C ASN A 94 -6.71 30.48 24.75
N THR A 95 -7.71 29.72 24.28
CA THR A 95 -7.54 28.32 23.86
C THR A 95 -6.51 28.17 22.74
N TYR A 96 -6.37 29.17 21.86
CA TYR A 96 -5.40 29.16 20.76
C TYR A 96 -3.96 29.47 21.19
N ARG A 97 -3.75 30.19 22.31
CA ARG A 97 -2.43 30.66 22.74
C ARG A 97 -1.57 29.57 23.41
N ARG A 98 -2.17 28.48 23.89
CA ARG A 98 -1.47 27.44 24.67
C ARG A 98 -0.84 26.32 23.82
N SER A 99 -0.98 26.37 22.50
CA SER A 99 -0.61 25.26 21.60
C SER A 99 0.71 25.46 20.83
N ASN A 100 1.52 26.43 21.23
CA ASN A 100 2.88 26.67 20.70
C ASN A 100 3.86 26.90 21.86
#